data_AF-A0AAU5YJI7-F1
#
_entry.id   AF-A0AAU5YJI7-F1
#
_cell.length_a   1.000
_cell.length_b   1.000
_cell.length_c   1.000
_cell.angle_alpha   90.00
_cell.angle_beta   90.00
_cell.angle_gamma   90.00
#
_symmetry.space_group_name_H-M   'P 1'
#
loop_
_entity.id
_entity.type
_entity.pdbx_description
1 polymer ?
#
loop_
_entity_poly.entity_id
_entity_poly.type
_entity_poly.pdbx_seq_one_letter_code
_entity_poly.pdbx_strand_id
1 'polypeptide(L)'
;MTFAFRPLDPLNDAELLHSWVTHPKAAYWMMRDATLVDVERAYMEVAADEHHHALLGLRDGVPVFLMEKYDPAHRELVGLYEPLAGDIGMHFLTPATDAPVHGFTLAVITAVMAHLFEDPAVRRVVVEPDVSNKAVHALNEAVGFVPEREIQKPEKKALLSSCTREQFRAATAVAV
;
A
#
# COMPACT_ATOMS: atom_id res chain seq x y z
N MET A 1 -1.31 -11.33 14.58
CA MET A 1 -0.92 -12.01 13.33
C MET A 1 0.43 -11.44 12.93
N THR A 2 1.40 -12.27 12.56
CA THR A 2 2.75 -11.82 12.22
C THR A 2 3.00 -12.04 10.74
N PHE A 3 3.65 -11.08 10.08
CA PHE A 3 4.00 -11.17 8.68
C PHE A 3 5.50 -10.93 8.49
N ALA A 4 6.10 -11.67 7.55
CA ALA A 4 7.42 -11.36 7.03
C ALA A 4 7.29 -10.58 5.71
N PHE A 5 8.33 -9.83 5.34
CA PHE A 5 8.37 -9.08 4.09
C PHE A 5 9.55 -9.55 3.26
N ARG A 6 9.36 -9.66 1.94
CA ARG A 6 10.45 -9.80 0.98
C ARG A 6 10.22 -8.89 -0.23
N PRO A 7 11.29 -8.44 -0.90
CA PRO A 7 11.15 -7.82 -2.21
C PRO A 7 10.34 -8.70 -3.16
N LEU A 8 9.53 -8.06 -3.97
CA LEU A 8 8.86 -8.70 -5.08
C LEU A 8 9.88 -9.10 -6.14
N ASP A 9 9.76 -10.30 -6.69
CA ASP A 9 10.53 -10.75 -7.85
C ASP A 9 9.60 -10.72 -9.07
N PRO A 10 9.76 -9.75 -9.99
CA PRO A 10 8.83 -9.61 -11.11
C PRO A 10 8.75 -10.85 -12.00
N LEU A 11 9.84 -11.60 -12.16
CA LEU A 11 9.87 -12.77 -13.02
C LEU A 11 9.18 -13.98 -12.36
N ASN A 12 9.37 -14.14 -11.05
CA ASN A 12 8.84 -15.29 -10.31
C ASN A 12 7.44 -15.06 -9.70
N ASP A 13 7.05 -13.80 -9.46
CA ASP A 13 5.79 -13.44 -8.79
C ASP A 13 4.72 -12.89 -9.75
N ALA A 14 5.02 -12.66 -11.04
CA ALA A 14 4.08 -12.04 -11.97
C ALA A 14 2.75 -12.81 -12.12
N GLU A 15 2.78 -14.14 -12.21
CA GLU A 15 1.55 -14.95 -12.30
C GLU A 15 0.66 -14.79 -11.06
N LEU A 16 1.29 -14.81 -9.88
CA LEU A 16 0.61 -14.59 -8.61
C LEU A 16 -0.02 -13.20 -8.59
N LEU A 17 0.75 -12.15 -8.89
CA LEU A 17 0.26 -10.78 -8.90
C LEU A 17 -0.83 -10.55 -9.92
N HIS A 18 -0.70 -11.12 -11.12
CA HIS A 18 -1.70 -10.99 -12.18
C HIS A 18 -3.06 -11.46 -11.66
N SER A 19 -3.11 -12.61 -10.97
CA SER A 19 -4.34 -13.09 -10.33
C SER A 19 -4.91 -12.16 -9.25
N TRP A 20 -4.05 -11.36 -8.59
CA TRP A 20 -4.46 -10.44 -7.53
C TRP A 20 -4.95 -9.10 -8.07
N VAL A 21 -4.16 -8.46 -8.94
CA VAL A 21 -4.39 -7.09 -9.42
C VAL A 21 -5.48 -7.01 -10.49
N THR A 22 -5.77 -8.13 -11.18
CA THR A 22 -6.85 -8.21 -12.16
C THR A 22 -8.20 -8.64 -11.57
N HIS A 23 -8.21 -9.13 -10.33
CA HIS A 23 -9.45 -9.59 -9.70
C HIS A 23 -10.42 -8.41 -9.45
N PRO A 24 -11.75 -8.56 -9.62
CA PRO A 24 -12.72 -7.47 -9.40
C PRO A 24 -12.64 -6.77 -8.03
N LYS A 25 -12.22 -7.49 -6.99
CA LYS A 25 -11.93 -6.95 -5.64
C LYS A 25 -10.84 -5.86 -5.66
N ALA A 26 -9.90 -5.93 -6.59
CA ALA A 26 -8.80 -4.99 -6.78
C ALA A 26 -9.16 -3.82 -7.69
N ALA A 27 -10.45 -3.47 -7.84
CA ALA A 27 -10.90 -2.40 -8.74
C ALA A 27 -10.17 -1.06 -8.52
N TYR A 28 -9.76 -0.75 -7.28
CA TYR A 28 -9.02 0.47 -6.94
C TYR A 28 -7.50 0.38 -7.20
N TRP A 29 -6.99 -0.77 -7.64
CA TRP A 29 -5.60 -0.97 -8.09
C TRP A 29 -5.40 -0.61 -9.57
N MET A 30 -6.49 -0.33 -10.31
CA MET A 30 -6.47 0.18 -11.69
C MET A 30 -5.79 -0.72 -12.73
N MET A 31 -5.64 -2.02 -12.43
CA MET A 31 -5.00 -3.01 -13.34
C MET A 31 -5.96 -4.11 -13.80
N ARG A 32 -7.28 -3.91 -13.70
CA ARG A 32 -8.27 -4.98 -13.95
C ARG A 32 -8.14 -5.64 -15.32
N ASP A 33 -7.80 -4.85 -16.33
CA ASP A 33 -7.73 -5.29 -17.72
C ASP A 33 -6.28 -5.61 -18.18
N ALA A 34 -5.33 -5.64 -17.24
CA ALA A 34 -3.92 -5.93 -17.53
C ALA A 34 -3.72 -7.40 -17.93
N THR A 35 -2.90 -7.63 -18.95
CA THR A 35 -2.39 -8.97 -19.26
C THR A 35 -1.27 -9.35 -18.30
N LEU A 36 -0.89 -10.64 -18.25
CA LEU A 36 0.27 -11.09 -17.47
C LEU A 36 1.54 -10.32 -17.86
N VAL A 37 1.74 -10.07 -19.15
CA VAL A 37 2.90 -9.31 -19.67
C VAL A 37 2.86 -7.85 -19.22
N ASP A 38 1.67 -7.24 -19.11
CA ASP A 38 1.55 -5.87 -18.61
C ASP A 38 1.91 -5.80 -17.11
N VAL A 39 1.51 -6.81 -16.33
CA VAL A 39 1.86 -6.93 -14.90
C VAL A 39 3.36 -7.15 -14.74
N GLU A 40 3.96 -8.09 -15.48
CA GLU A 40 5.40 -8.34 -15.46
C GLU A 40 6.18 -7.06 -15.80
N ARG A 41 5.78 -6.35 -16.87
CA ARG A 41 6.40 -5.08 -17.26
C ARG A 41 6.30 -4.03 -16.15
N ALA A 42 5.11 -3.81 -15.61
CA ALA A 42 4.89 -2.80 -14.56
C ALA A 42 5.76 -3.08 -13.34
N TYR A 43 5.85 -4.33 -12.89
CA TYR A 43 6.68 -4.67 -11.73
C TYR A 43 8.18 -4.75 -12.04
N MET A 44 8.58 -5.01 -13.29
CA MET A 44 9.97 -4.81 -13.72
C MET A 44 10.37 -3.33 -13.68
N GLU A 45 9.48 -2.42 -14.08
CA GLU A 45 9.71 -0.98 -13.98
C GLU A 45 9.86 -0.54 -12.52
N VAL A 46 8.97 -1.01 -11.63
CA VAL A 46 9.10 -0.76 -10.18
C VAL A 46 10.41 -1.34 -9.63
N ALA A 47 10.79 -2.56 -10.01
CA ALA A 47 12.04 -3.16 -9.52
C ALA A 47 13.31 -2.44 -9.99
N ALA A 48 13.24 -1.70 -11.11
CA ALA A 48 14.33 -0.89 -11.64
C ALA A 48 14.34 0.55 -11.08
N ASP A 49 13.34 0.92 -10.28
CA ASP A 49 13.16 2.27 -9.76
C ASP A 49 13.87 2.46 -8.41
N GLU A 50 14.61 3.55 -8.26
CA GLU A 50 15.24 3.88 -6.98
C GLU A 50 14.23 4.43 -5.95
N HIS A 51 13.12 4.99 -6.42
CA HIS A 51 12.11 5.70 -5.63
C HIS A 51 10.82 4.91 -5.42
N HIS A 52 10.68 3.69 -5.96
CA HIS A 52 9.48 2.87 -5.84
C HIS A 52 9.87 1.42 -5.63
N HIS A 53 9.31 0.78 -4.59
CA HIS A 53 9.64 -0.59 -4.23
C HIS A 53 8.37 -1.38 -3.96
N ALA A 54 8.26 -2.57 -4.55
CA ALA A 54 7.20 -3.52 -4.28
C ALA A 54 7.71 -4.66 -3.39
N LEU A 55 6.90 -5.05 -2.40
CA LEU A 55 7.17 -6.12 -1.46
C LEU A 55 5.95 -7.04 -1.35
N LEU A 56 6.22 -8.33 -1.16
CA LEU A 56 5.21 -9.28 -0.73
C LEU A 56 5.26 -9.43 0.78
N GLY A 57 4.07 -9.43 1.39
CA GLY A 57 3.84 -9.79 2.78
C GLY A 57 3.49 -11.27 2.90
N LEU A 58 4.15 -11.97 3.82
CA LEU A 58 4.11 -13.42 3.94
C LEU A 58 3.55 -13.83 5.29
N ARG A 59 2.65 -14.81 5.30
CA ARG A 59 2.22 -15.53 6.51
C ARG A 59 2.66 -16.98 6.37
N ASP A 60 3.45 -17.45 7.33
CA ASP A 60 4.01 -18.81 7.33
C ASP A 60 4.75 -19.17 6.02
N GLY A 61 5.49 -18.19 5.46
CA GLY A 61 6.23 -18.36 4.21
C GLY A 61 5.38 -18.26 2.93
N VAL A 62 4.07 -18.03 3.04
CA VAL A 62 3.16 -17.89 1.89
C VAL A 62 2.82 -16.42 1.65
N PRO A 63 2.97 -15.88 0.43
CA PRO A 63 2.53 -14.53 0.09
C PRO A 63 1.02 -14.36 0.28
N VAL A 64 0.61 -13.30 0.98
CA VAL A 64 -0.79 -13.03 1.35
C VAL A 64 -1.24 -11.59 1.14
N PHE A 65 -0.32 -10.67 0.85
CA PHE A 65 -0.64 -9.32 0.38
C PHE A 65 0.54 -8.71 -0.38
N LEU A 66 0.24 -7.71 -1.20
CA LEU A 66 1.21 -6.84 -1.86
C LEU A 66 1.27 -5.52 -1.10
N MET A 67 2.46 -4.96 -0.99
CA MET A 67 2.73 -3.61 -0.48
C MET A 67 3.65 -2.91 -1.46
N GLU A 68 3.37 -1.64 -1.74
CA GLU A 68 4.29 -0.76 -2.44
C GLU A 68 4.66 0.39 -1.51
N LYS A 69 5.91 0.83 -1.57
CA LYS A 69 6.39 2.04 -0.93
C LYS A 69 7.11 2.90 -1.95
N TYR A 70 6.94 4.22 -1.84
CA TYR A 70 7.54 5.14 -2.80
C TYR A 70 7.92 6.47 -2.15
N ASP A 71 8.87 7.16 -2.75
CA ASP A 71 9.17 8.56 -2.41
C ASP A 71 8.12 9.48 -3.07
N PRO A 72 7.25 10.15 -2.29
CA PRO A 72 6.19 10.99 -2.85
C PRO A 72 6.71 12.23 -3.59
N ALA A 73 7.99 12.58 -3.44
CA ALA A 73 8.62 13.64 -4.23
C ALA A 73 8.89 13.21 -5.69
N HIS A 74 8.96 11.91 -5.96
CA HIS A 74 9.38 11.35 -7.25
C HIS A 74 8.31 10.46 -7.90
N ARG A 75 7.35 9.95 -7.12
CA ARG A 75 6.30 9.03 -7.59
C ARG A 75 4.93 9.35 -6.98
N GLU A 76 3.89 8.98 -7.71
CA GLU A 76 2.45 9.08 -7.39
C GLU A 76 1.87 10.47 -7.08
N LEU A 77 2.62 11.35 -6.46
CA LEU A 77 2.18 12.64 -5.90
C LEU A 77 2.95 13.85 -6.48
N VAL A 78 3.82 13.61 -7.45
CA VAL A 78 4.63 14.65 -8.12
C VAL A 78 3.73 15.75 -8.68
N GLY A 79 3.98 17.00 -8.26
CA GLY A 79 3.21 18.17 -8.68
C GLY A 79 1.80 18.28 -8.08
N LEU A 80 1.38 17.33 -7.24
CA LEU A 80 0.08 17.32 -6.56
C LEU A 80 0.20 17.53 -5.05
N TYR A 81 1.41 17.43 -4.52
CA TYR A 81 1.76 17.38 -3.11
C TYR A 81 3.11 18.07 -2.87
N GLU A 82 3.27 18.69 -1.70
CA GLU A 82 4.54 19.27 -1.26
C GLU A 82 5.21 18.31 -0.26
N PRO A 83 6.23 17.55 -0.68
CA PRO A 83 6.86 16.54 0.17
C PRO A 83 7.64 17.16 1.32
N LEU A 84 7.51 16.57 2.50
CA LEU A 84 8.35 16.88 3.67
C LEU A 84 9.43 15.82 3.86
N ALA A 85 10.54 16.22 4.48
CA ALA A 85 11.63 15.31 4.79
C ALA A 85 11.16 14.15 5.68
N GLY A 86 11.42 12.92 5.23
CA GLY A 86 10.99 11.69 5.90
C GLY A 86 9.57 11.25 5.58
N ASP A 87 8.93 11.84 4.57
CA ASP A 87 7.70 11.30 4.00
C ASP A 87 7.98 10.03 3.19
N ILE A 88 7.09 9.05 3.32
CA ILE A 88 7.05 7.89 2.43
C ILE A 88 5.60 7.61 2.04
N GLY A 89 5.38 7.34 0.76
CA GLY A 89 4.09 6.90 0.26
C GLY A 89 3.92 5.40 0.38
N MET A 90 2.69 4.92 0.46
CA MET A 90 2.41 3.48 0.42
C MET A 90 1.08 3.14 -0.26
N HIS A 91 1.07 2.00 -0.95
CA HIS A 91 -0.15 1.30 -1.36
C HIS A 91 -0.10 -0.14 -0.83
N PHE A 92 -1.26 -0.76 -0.64
CA PHE A 92 -1.31 -2.19 -0.30
C PHE A 92 -2.56 -2.87 -0.88
N LEU A 93 -2.44 -4.16 -1.17
CA LEU A 93 -3.51 -4.98 -1.74
C LEU A 93 -3.57 -6.33 -1.02
N THR A 94 -4.76 -6.67 -0.51
CA THR A 94 -5.07 -8.05 -0.10
C THR A 94 -5.85 -8.77 -1.20
N PRO A 95 -5.41 -9.95 -1.67
CA PRO A 95 -6.11 -10.68 -2.72
C PRO A 95 -7.51 -11.13 -2.28
N ALA A 96 -8.32 -11.58 -3.24
CA ALA A 96 -9.58 -12.24 -2.93
C ALA A 96 -9.35 -13.58 -2.22
N THR A 97 -10.32 -14.01 -1.41
CA THR A 97 -10.24 -15.27 -0.67
C THR A 97 -11.65 -15.79 -0.40
N ASP A 98 -11.81 -17.11 -0.48
CA ASP A 98 -13.05 -17.81 -0.12
C ASP A 98 -13.12 -18.14 1.39
N ALA A 99 -12.02 -17.91 2.12
CA ALA A 99 -11.91 -18.16 3.55
C ALA A 99 -11.49 -16.87 4.30
N PRO A 100 -12.36 -15.85 4.36
CA PRO A 100 -12.03 -14.58 4.98
C PRO A 100 -11.74 -14.76 6.47
N VAL A 101 -10.64 -14.16 6.93
CA VAL A 101 -10.29 -14.09 8.35
C VAL A 101 -10.66 -12.71 8.89
N HIS A 102 -11.47 -12.68 9.95
CA HIS A 102 -11.85 -11.42 10.59
C HIS A 102 -10.61 -10.63 11.02
N GLY A 103 -10.59 -9.31 10.75
CA GLY A 103 -9.48 -8.43 11.08
C GLY A 103 -8.23 -8.60 10.20
N PHE A 104 -8.24 -9.46 9.17
CA PHE A 104 -7.07 -9.72 8.34
C PHE A 104 -6.50 -8.46 7.69
N THR A 105 -7.33 -7.69 6.97
CA THR A 105 -6.87 -6.50 6.26
C THR A 105 -6.40 -5.40 7.22
N LEU A 106 -7.01 -5.28 8.40
CA LEU A 106 -6.54 -4.38 9.46
C LEU A 106 -5.15 -4.80 9.98
N ALA A 107 -4.93 -6.11 10.19
CA ALA A 107 -3.62 -6.63 10.56
C ALA A 107 -2.57 -6.37 9.46
N VAL A 108 -2.95 -6.48 8.17
CA VAL A 108 -2.06 -6.18 7.04
C VAL A 108 -1.64 -4.72 7.04
N ILE A 109 -2.57 -3.76 7.04
CA ILE A 109 -2.20 -2.34 7.03
C ILE A 109 -1.41 -1.95 8.29
N THR A 110 -1.73 -2.54 9.45
CA THR A 110 -0.96 -2.34 10.69
C THR A 110 0.49 -2.81 10.53
N ALA A 111 0.71 -3.98 9.90
CA ALA A 111 2.03 -4.51 9.65
C ALA A 111 2.80 -3.71 8.59
N VAL A 112 2.14 -3.25 7.52
CA VAL A 112 2.71 -2.35 6.51
C VAL A 112 3.22 -1.06 7.17
N MET A 113 2.38 -0.44 8.00
CA MET A 113 2.74 0.78 8.73
C MET A 113 3.91 0.53 9.71
N ALA A 114 3.85 -0.57 10.47
CA ALA A 114 4.94 -0.95 11.36
C ALA A 114 6.25 -1.14 10.60
N HIS A 115 6.24 -1.84 9.46
CA HIS A 115 7.41 -2.07 8.62
C HIS A 115 7.99 -0.77 8.05
N LEU A 116 7.15 0.14 7.53
CA LEU A 116 7.62 1.45 7.05
C LEU A 116 8.31 2.24 8.17
N PHE A 117 7.77 2.19 9.39
CA PHE A 117 8.33 2.86 10.54
C PHE A 117 9.53 2.13 11.17
N GLU A 118 9.93 0.93 10.72
CA GLU A 118 11.19 0.32 11.16
C GLU A 118 12.38 1.20 10.78
N ASP A 119 12.29 1.93 9.66
CA ASP A 119 13.25 2.96 9.30
C ASP A 119 13.06 4.22 10.19
N PRO A 120 14.06 4.62 10.99
CA PRO A 120 13.97 5.82 11.81
C PRO A 120 13.94 7.12 11.00
N ALA A 121 14.34 7.11 9.73
CA ALA A 121 14.26 8.26 8.83
C ALA A 121 12.82 8.56 8.40
N VAL A 122 11.93 7.54 8.40
CA VAL A 122 10.51 7.71 8.09
C VAL A 122 9.82 8.39 9.28
N ARG A 123 9.28 9.58 9.01
CA ARG A 123 8.57 10.43 9.97
C ARG A 123 7.07 10.39 9.75
N ARG A 124 6.65 10.25 8.49
CA ARG A 124 5.24 10.33 8.10
C ARG A 124 4.98 9.46 6.88
N VAL A 125 3.87 8.72 6.93
CA VAL A 125 3.37 7.96 5.79
C VAL A 125 2.25 8.76 5.12
N VAL A 126 2.26 8.82 3.80
CA VAL A 126 1.28 9.55 2.99
C VAL A 126 0.53 8.57 2.08
N VAL A 127 -0.77 8.78 1.90
CA VAL A 127 -1.62 7.95 1.05
C VAL A 127 -2.65 8.78 0.29
N GLU A 128 -3.06 8.27 -0.86
CA GLU A 128 -4.06 8.90 -1.72
C GLU A 128 -5.08 7.90 -2.31
N PRO A 129 -5.84 7.19 -1.45
CA PRO A 129 -6.92 6.33 -1.92
C PRO A 129 -8.02 7.13 -2.63
N ASP A 130 -8.70 6.49 -3.57
CA ASP A 130 -9.90 7.05 -4.22
C ASP A 130 -10.95 7.45 -3.17
N VAL A 131 -11.57 8.63 -3.31
CA VAL A 131 -12.55 9.18 -2.37
C VAL A 131 -13.78 8.28 -2.15
N SER A 132 -14.08 7.40 -3.10
CA SER A 132 -15.19 6.44 -3.02
C SER A 132 -14.82 5.16 -2.27
N ASN A 133 -13.54 4.88 -2.05
CA ASN A 133 -13.08 3.66 -1.35
C ASN A 133 -13.24 3.80 0.17
N LYS A 134 -14.50 3.77 0.64
CA LYS A 134 -14.82 3.96 2.07
C LYS A 134 -14.20 2.90 2.97
N ALA A 135 -13.99 1.68 2.46
CA ALA A 135 -13.36 0.60 3.21
C ALA A 135 -11.90 0.93 3.56
N VAL A 136 -11.10 1.41 2.61
CA VAL A 136 -9.70 1.78 2.90
C VAL A 136 -9.61 3.05 3.74
N HIS A 137 -10.54 4.00 3.60
CA HIS A 137 -10.56 5.16 4.50
C HIS A 137 -10.78 4.75 5.96
N ALA A 138 -11.70 3.84 6.24
CA ALA A 138 -11.91 3.31 7.58
C ALA A 138 -10.69 2.56 8.13
N LEU A 139 -9.97 1.81 7.27
CA LEU A 139 -8.72 1.15 7.65
C LEU A 139 -7.60 2.15 7.95
N ASN A 140 -7.48 3.19 7.13
CA ASN A 140 -6.51 4.27 7.31
C ASN A 140 -6.76 5.00 8.63
N GLU A 141 -8.01 5.38 8.91
CA GLU A 141 -8.39 6.01 10.17
C GLU A 141 -8.07 5.11 11.38
N ALA A 142 -8.36 3.80 11.28
CA ALA A 142 -8.09 2.84 12.34
C ALA A 142 -6.59 2.69 12.69
N VAL A 143 -5.68 3.01 11.77
CA VAL A 143 -4.23 3.03 12.02
C VAL A 143 -3.67 4.45 12.19
N GLY A 144 -4.53 5.46 12.34
CA GLY A 144 -4.14 6.81 12.73
C GLY A 144 -3.87 7.78 11.58
N PHE A 145 -4.26 7.47 10.34
CA PHE A 145 -4.22 8.46 9.27
C PHE A 145 -5.24 9.56 9.50
N VAL A 146 -4.82 10.80 9.23
CA VAL A 146 -5.66 11.98 9.24
C VAL A 146 -5.87 12.46 7.80
N PRO A 147 -7.12 12.60 7.32
CA PRO A 147 -7.41 13.18 6.02
C PRO A 147 -7.04 14.65 5.96
N GLU A 148 -6.42 15.09 4.85
CA GLU A 148 -6.01 16.47 4.65
C GLU A 148 -6.91 17.19 3.64
N ARG A 149 -6.93 16.70 2.39
CA ARG A 149 -7.70 17.30 1.28
C ARG A 149 -7.84 16.34 0.12
N GLU A 150 -8.78 16.64 -0.76
CA GLU A 150 -8.91 15.92 -2.03
C GLU A 150 -7.89 16.44 -3.06
N ILE A 151 -7.37 15.54 -3.90
CA ILE A 151 -6.53 15.82 -5.07
C ILE A 151 -7.13 15.18 -6.31
N GLN A 152 -6.93 15.82 -7.47
CA GLN A 152 -7.32 15.28 -8.75
C GLN A 152 -6.12 14.58 -9.39
N LYS A 153 -6.19 13.25 -9.56
CA LYS A 153 -5.29 12.46 -10.39
C LYS A 153 -5.97 12.17 -11.74
N PRO A 154 -5.23 11.87 -12.83
CA PRO A 154 -5.84 11.52 -14.12
C PRO A 154 -6.85 10.38 -14.05
N GLU A 155 -6.58 9.40 -13.18
CA GLU A 155 -7.34 8.15 -13.06
C GLU A 155 -8.38 8.15 -11.94
N LYS A 156 -8.30 9.08 -10.98
CA LYS A 156 -9.21 9.15 -9.83
C LYS A 156 -9.25 10.52 -9.15
N LYS A 157 -10.31 10.75 -8.39
CA LYS A 157 -10.32 11.77 -7.34
C LYS A 157 -9.88 11.11 -6.04
N ALA A 158 -8.77 11.54 -5.46
CA ALA A 158 -8.16 10.89 -4.30
C ALA A 158 -8.24 11.76 -3.05
N LEU A 159 -8.27 11.12 -1.88
CA LEU A 159 -8.20 11.79 -0.57
C LEU A 159 -6.78 11.67 -0.02
N LEU A 160 -6.01 12.75 -0.11
CA LEU A 160 -4.69 12.84 0.50
C LEU A 160 -4.84 12.77 2.02
N SER A 161 -4.14 11.81 2.63
CA SER A 161 -4.12 11.61 4.08
C SER A 161 -2.69 11.31 4.52
N SER A 162 -2.35 11.64 5.76
CA SER A 162 -1.04 11.31 6.32
C SER A 162 -1.11 10.78 7.74
N CYS A 163 -0.10 10.02 8.14
CA CYS A 163 0.02 9.41 9.47
C CYS A 163 1.46 9.53 9.95
N THR A 164 1.67 10.18 11.10
CA THR A 164 2.97 10.18 11.77
C THR A 164 3.17 8.94 12.63
N ARG A 165 4.42 8.68 13.00
CA ARG A 165 4.78 7.59 13.92
C ARG A 165 4.02 7.67 15.25
N GLU A 166 3.84 8.86 15.79
CA GLU A 166 3.13 9.10 17.05
C GLU A 166 1.64 8.80 16.89
N GLN A 167 1.03 9.23 15.78
CA GLN A 167 -0.36 8.93 15.47
C GLN A 167 -0.60 7.43 15.33
N PHE A 168 0.26 6.73 14.57
CA PHE A 168 0.20 5.27 14.43
C PHE A 168 0.32 4.56 15.78
N ARG A 169 1.30 4.95 16.61
CA ARG A 169 1.48 4.39 17.96
C ARG A 169 0.27 4.65 18.85
N ALA A 170 -0.29 5.86 18.83
CA ALA A 170 -1.47 6.19 19.63
C ALA A 170 -2.70 5.36 19.21
N ALA A 171 -2.90 5.17 17.91
CA ALA A 171 -4.01 4.39 17.37
C ALA A 171 -3.87 2.88 17.67
N THR A 172 -2.65 2.35 17.71
CA THR A 172 -2.39 0.90 17.85
C THR A 172 -2.02 0.47 19.27
N ALA A 173 -1.64 1.38 20.16
CA ALA A 173 -1.31 1.09 21.56
C ALA A 173 -2.51 0.59 22.39
N VAL A 174 -3.74 0.78 21.90
CA VAL A 174 -4.97 0.34 22.58
C VAL A 174 -5.26 -1.16 22.37
N ALA A 175 -4.44 -1.88 21.60
CA ALA A 175 -4.67 -3.28 21.23
C ALA A 175 -3.75 -4.30 21.95
N VAL A 176 -3.19 -3.96 23.12
CA VAL A 176 -2.39 -4.88 23.96
C VAL A 176 -3.12 -5.25 25.23
#